data_AF-A0A1E5SIK2-F1
#
_entry.id   AF-A0A1E5SIK2-F1
#
_cell.length_a   1.000
_cell.length_b   1.000
_cell.length_c   1.000
_cell.angle_alpha   90.00
_cell.angle_beta   90.00
_cell.angle_gamma   90.00
#
_symmetry.space_group_name_H-M   'P 1'
#
loop_
_entity.id
_entity.type
_entity.pdbx_description
1 polymer ?
#
loop_
_entity_poly.entity_id
_entity_poly.type
_entity_poly.pdbx_seq_one_letter_code
_entity_poly.pdbx_strand_id
1 'polypeptide(L)'
;MKEKENKYLNNLTKKVIQEGSLECPSFNFTDDIMSQIELLDKKHIIIYKPLISKTIWSLILASFFILILYIVFGTQTESTGWLNKINFSILLNNKISNMLTGFKVSKKFVYAIVFLGIMTVFQVLLLKQYFNKRFQV
;
A
#
# COMPACT_ATOMS: atom_id res chain seq x y z
N MET A 1 32.31 -38.33 -49.89
CA MET A 1 31.24 -39.34 -49.65
C MET A 1 30.20 -38.85 -48.64
N LYS A 2 30.60 -38.41 -47.43
CA LYS A 2 29.70 -37.93 -46.35
C LYS A 2 28.69 -36.83 -46.72
N GLU A 3 29.07 -35.89 -47.59
CA GLU A 3 28.20 -34.77 -47.96
C GLU A 3 27.00 -35.20 -48.85
N LYS A 4 27.22 -36.20 -49.72
CA LYS A 4 26.15 -36.78 -50.56
C LYS A 4 25.14 -37.57 -49.73
N GLU A 5 25.62 -38.25 -48.70
CA GLU A 5 24.82 -39.01 -47.74
C GLU A 5 23.94 -38.07 -46.89
N ASN A 6 24.51 -36.99 -46.36
CA ASN A 6 23.74 -35.96 -45.65
C ASN A 6 22.66 -35.31 -46.52
N LYS A 7 22.97 -35.05 -47.79
CA LYS A 7 21.99 -34.51 -48.75
C LYS A 7 20.85 -35.49 -49.02
N TYR A 8 21.15 -36.78 -49.11
CA TYR A 8 20.15 -37.83 -49.28
C TYR A 8 19.23 -37.95 -48.05
N LEU A 9 19.80 -37.99 -46.85
CA LEU A 9 19.04 -38.02 -45.59
C LEU A 9 18.13 -36.78 -45.44
N ASN A 10 18.64 -35.59 -45.74
CA ASN A 10 17.84 -34.37 -45.70
C ASN A 10 16.67 -34.40 -46.70
N ASN A 11 16.91 -34.93 -47.90
CA ASN A 11 15.87 -35.04 -48.93
C ASN A 11 14.81 -36.08 -48.56
N LEU A 12 15.20 -37.18 -47.92
CA LEU A 12 14.27 -38.15 -47.34
C LEU A 12 13.41 -37.53 -46.24
N THR A 13 14.02 -36.85 -45.28
CA THR A 13 13.29 -36.17 -44.20
C THR A 13 12.30 -35.16 -44.75
N LYS A 14 12.72 -34.36 -45.74
CA LYS A 14 11.84 -33.39 -46.40
C LYS A 14 10.65 -34.07 -47.08
N LYS A 15 10.87 -35.20 -47.75
CA LYS A 15 9.83 -35.96 -48.44
C LYS A 15 8.83 -36.56 -47.44
N VAL A 16 9.31 -37.11 -46.33
CA VAL A 16 8.47 -37.67 -45.25
C VAL A 16 7.62 -36.59 -44.59
N ILE A 17 8.20 -35.41 -44.30
CA ILE A 17 7.45 -34.28 -43.72
C ILE A 17 6.39 -33.74 -44.70
N GLN A 18 6.70 -33.75 -45.99
CA GLN A 18 5.81 -33.21 -47.03
C GLN A 18 4.69 -34.18 -47.43
N GLU A 19 4.93 -35.50 -47.34
CA GLU A 19 3.92 -36.54 -47.57
C GLU A 19 3.09 -36.85 -46.33
N GLY A 20 3.59 -36.51 -45.14
CA GLY A 20 2.81 -36.55 -43.90
C GLY A 20 1.67 -35.53 -43.94
N SER A 21 0.48 -35.93 -43.49
CA SER A 21 -0.62 -34.99 -43.28
C SER A 21 -0.18 -33.93 -42.27
N LEU A 22 -0.07 -32.68 -42.71
CA LEU A 22 0.17 -31.56 -41.81
C LEU A 22 -1.06 -31.42 -40.91
N GLU A 23 -0.87 -31.61 -39.60
CA GLU A 23 -1.90 -31.28 -38.63
C GLU A 23 -2.11 -29.76 -38.66
N CYS A 24 -3.21 -29.34 -39.29
CA CYS A 24 -3.62 -27.95 -39.25
C CYS A 24 -4.27 -27.67 -37.88
N PRO A 25 -3.94 -26.54 -37.24
CA PRO A 25 -4.64 -26.14 -36.03
C PRO A 25 -6.15 -26.03 -36.32
N SER A 26 -6.96 -26.17 -35.28
CA SER A 26 -8.40 -25.96 -35.39
C SER A 26 -8.68 -24.54 -35.87
N PHE A 27 -9.82 -24.34 -36.56
CA PHE A 27 -10.20 -23.04 -37.12
C PHE A 27 -10.20 -21.90 -36.06
N ASN A 28 -10.48 -22.24 -34.80
CA ASN A 28 -10.57 -21.31 -33.66
C ASN A 28 -9.34 -21.37 -32.73
N PHE A 29 -8.24 -22.00 -33.14
CA PHE A 29 -7.08 -22.22 -32.27
C PHE A 29 -6.58 -20.92 -31.60
N THR A 30 -6.48 -19.85 -32.38
CA THR A 30 -6.02 -18.55 -31.87
C THR A 30 -7.00 -17.97 -30.85
N ASP A 31 -8.31 -18.08 -31.10
CA ASP A 31 -9.34 -17.55 -30.20
C ASP A 31 -9.41 -18.36 -28.89
N ASP A 32 -9.25 -19.68 -28.96
CA ASP A 32 -9.21 -20.58 -27.81
C ASP A 32 -7.96 -20.35 -26.94
N ILE A 33 -6.81 -20.05 -27.56
CA ILE A 33 -5.58 -19.69 -26.85
C ILE A 33 -5.72 -18.30 -26.23
N MET A 34 -6.19 -17.31 -27.00
CA MET A 34 -6.28 -15.92 -26.53
C MET A 34 -7.30 -15.76 -25.40
N SER A 35 -8.42 -16.47 -25.46
CA SER A 35 -9.42 -16.49 -24.38
C SER A 35 -8.86 -17.08 -23.08
N GLN A 36 -8.04 -18.13 -23.17
CA GLN A 36 -7.36 -18.69 -22.00
C GLN A 36 -6.31 -17.72 -21.43
N ILE A 37 -5.53 -17.06 -22.30
CA ILE A 37 -4.55 -16.05 -21.89
C ILE A 37 -5.24 -14.88 -21.18
N GLU A 38 -6.37 -14.38 -21.70
CA GLU A 38 -7.09 -13.26 -21.09
C GLU A 38 -7.65 -13.61 -19.69
N LEU A 39 -8.10 -14.86 -19.51
CA LEU A 39 -8.53 -15.38 -18.20
C LEU A 39 -7.35 -15.49 -17.20
N LEU A 40 -6.18 -15.90 -17.68
CA LEU A 40 -4.95 -15.96 -16.90
C LEU A 40 -4.45 -14.56 -16.52
N ASP A 41 -4.51 -13.60 -17.45
CA ASP A 41 -4.09 -12.20 -17.21
C ASP A 41 -5.03 -11.50 -16.22
N LYS A 42 -6.34 -11.70 -16.32
CA LYS A 42 -7.32 -11.17 -15.34
C LYS A 42 -7.05 -11.68 -13.92
N LYS A 43 -6.55 -12.91 -13.78
CA LYS A 43 -6.15 -13.48 -12.48
C LYS A 43 -4.85 -12.89 -11.94
N HIS A 44 -3.99 -12.38 -12.83
CA HIS A 44 -2.68 -11.82 -12.49
C HIS A 44 -2.65 -10.28 -12.45
N ILE A 45 -3.82 -9.63 -12.49
CA ILE A 45 -3.92 -8.21 -12.15
C ILE A 45 -3.60 -8.10 -10.67
N ILE A 46 -2.39 -7.65 -10.35
CA ILE A 46 -1.94 -7.37 -8.99
C ILE A 46 -2.83 -6.23 -8.48
N ILE A 47 -3.95 -6.57 -7.85
CA ILE A 47 -4.83 -5.58 -7.24
C ILE A 47 -4.03 -5.02 -6.07
N TYR A 48 -3.50 -3.81 -6.25
CA TYR A 48 -2.80 -3.08 -5.21
C TYR A 48 -3.74 -2.82 -4.05
N LYS A 49 -3.74 -3.74 -3.08
CA LYS A 49 -4.45 -3.58 -1.82
C LYS A 49 -3.60 -2.66 -0.94
N PRO A 50 -4.16 -1.53 -0.46
CA PRO A 50 -3.40 -0.66 0.43
C PRO A 50 -3.01 -1.45 1.69
N LEU A 51 -1.73 -1.35 2.11
CA LEU A 51 -1.18 -2.07 3.26
C LEU A 51 -1.99 -1.82 4.55
N ILE A 52 -2.58 -0.62 4.65
CA ILE A 52 -3.50 -0.22 5.72
C ILE A 52 -4.78 0.30 5.08
N SER A 53 -5.93 -0.20 5.54
CA SER A 53 -7.23 0.26 5.05
C SER A 53 -7.47 1.74 5.42
N LYS A 54 -8.34 2.40 4.64
CA LYS A 54 -8.74 3.78 4.93
C LYS A 54 -9.39 3.94 6.31
N THR A 55 -10.07 2.90 6.80
CA THR A 55 -10.70 2.91 8.14
C THR A 55 -9.67 2.87 9.25
N ILE A 56 -8.61 2.06 9.11
CA ILE A 56 -7.52 1.97 10.08
C ILE A 56 -6.73 3.29 10.11
N TRP A 57 -6.51 3.94 8.97
CA TRP A 57 -5.93 5.28 8.91
C TRP A 57 -6.72 6.32 9.71
N SER A 58 -8.06 6.30 9.60
CA SER A 58 -8.93 7.20 10.36
C SER A 58 -8.86 6.92 11.86
N LEU A 59 -8.80 5.64 12.25
CA LEU A 59 -8.68 5.23 13.64
C LEU A 59 -7.33 5.63 14.27
N ILE A 60 -6.23 5.48 13.52
CA ILE A 60 -4.89 5.95 13.94
C ILE A 60 -4.90 7.46 14.17
N LEU A 61 -5.46 8.22 13.23
CA LEU A 61 -5.54 9.68 13.35
C LEU A 61 -6.39 10.10 14.56
N ALA A 62 -7.54 9.45 14.77
CA ALA A 62 -8.40 9.71 15.92
C ALA A 62 -7.70 9.39 17.25
N SER A 63 -7.02 8.24 17.34
CA SER A 63 -6.25 7.86 18.53
C SER A 63 -5.14 8.85 18.84
N PHE A 64 -4.45 9.33 17.80
CA PHE A 64 -3.38 10.31 17.97
C PHE A 64 -3.93 11.67 18.45
N PHE A 65 -5.07 12.10 17.89
CA PHE A 65 -5.77 13.31 18.35
C PHE A 65 -6.19 13.19 19.82
N ILE A 66 -6.78 12.07 20.21
CA ILE A 66 -7.21 11.80 21.59
C ILE A 66 -6.01 11.87 22.55
N LEU A 67 -4.85 11.34 22.15
CA LEU A 67 -3.62 11.41 22.93
C LEU A 67 -3.13 12.85 23.10
N ILE A 68 -3.15 13.66 22.03
CA ILE A 68 -2.79 15.07 22.09
C ILE A 68 -3.73 15.83 23.02
N LEU A 69 -5.05 15.64 22.87
CA LEU A 69 -6.08 16.20 23.75
C LEU A 69 -5.76 15.84 25.20
N TYR A 70 -5.62 14.55 25.52
CA TYR A 70 -5.32 14.11 26.88
C TYR A 70 -4.09 14.81 27.48
N ILE A 71 -3.01 14.95 26.71
CA ILE A 71 -1.77 15.55 27.20
C ILE A 71 -1.91 17.07 27.40
N VAL A 72 -2.56 17.79 26.47
CA VAL A 72 -2.77 19.24 26.58
C VAL A 72 -3.64 19.59 27.78
N PHE A 73 -4.57 18.70 28.15
CA PHE A 73 -5.60 18.98 29.12
C PHE A 73 -5.46 18.30 30.49
N GLY A 74 -4.75 17.17 30.57
CA GLY A 74 -4.54 16.39 31.80
C GLY A 74 -3.45 16.95 32.72
N THR A 75 -2.59 17.86 32.23
CA THR A 75 -1.52 18.46 33.02
C THR A 75 -1.93 19.83 33.56
N GLN A 76 -2.51 19.88 34.76
CA GLN A 76 -2.66 21.14 35.52
C GLN A 76 -1.29 21.60 36.02
N THR A 77 -0.56 22.36 35.21
CA THR A 77 0.60 23.11 35.72
C THR A 77 0.67 24.46 35.05
N GLU A 78 0.35 25.48 35.84
CA GLU A 78 0.73 26.90 35.72
C GLU A 78 1.91 27.12 34.77
N SER A 79 1.66 27.48 33.50
CA SER A 79 2.67 28.15 32.68
C SER A 79 2.06 28.85 31.47
N THR A 80 2.62 30.02 31.22
CA THR A 80 2.36 31.03 30.18
C THR A 80 2.76 30.59 28.76
N GLY A 81 2.13 29.54 28.22
CA GLY A 81 2.25 29.16 26.80
C GLY A 81 1.01 29.54 25.98
N TRP A 82 1.15 29.75 24.67
CA TRP A 82 0.02 30.05 23.75
C TRP A 82 -1.10 28.98 23.84
N LEU A 83 -0.76 27.73 24.13
CA LEU A 83 -1.74 26.65 24.30
C LEU A 83 -2.70 26.87 25.50
N ASN A 84 -2.32 27.67 26.49
CA ASN A 84 -3.14 27.98 27.68
C ASN A 84 -4.30 28.94 27.38
N LYS A 85 -4.32 29.58 26.19
CA LYS A 85 -5.42 30.46 25.74
C LYS A 85 -6.62 29.70 25.18
N ILE A 86 -6.48 28.40 24.89
CA ILE A 86 -7.55 27.64 24.24
C ILE A 86 -8.36 26.91 25.31
N ASN A 87 -9.49 27.51 25.70
CA ASN A 87 -10.39 26.99 26.72
C ASN A 87 -11.24 25.82 26.17
N PHE A 88 -10.95 24.60 26.61
CA PHE A 88 -11.75 23.41 26.28
C PHE A 88 -12.26 22.67 27.51
N SER A 89 -12.57 23.40 28.59
CA SER A 89 -13.07 22.85 29.87
C SER A 89 -14.33 21.98 29.74
N ILE A 90 -15.06 22.07 28.63
CA ILE A 90 -16.28 21.31 28.36
C ILE A 90 -16.00 19.83 28.05
N LEU A 91 -14.83 19.48 27.50
CA LEU A 91 -14.55 18.12 27.02
C LEU A 91 -13.92 17.18 28.07
N LEU A 92 -13.44 17.74 29.19
CA LEU A 92 -12.55 17.04 30.15
C LEU A 92 -13.17 16.72 31.50
N ASN A 93 -14.42 17.10 31.71
CA ASN A 93 -15.15 16.78 32.93
C ASN A 93 -15.59 15.30 32.96
N ASN A 94 -14.67 14.37 32.65
CA ASN A 94 -14.96 12.95 32.63
C ASN A 94 -13.87 12.13 33.34
N LYS A 95 -14.37 11.08 34.00
CA LYS A 95 -13.74 10.15 34.96
C LYS A 95 -12.34 9.59 34.57
N ILE A 96 -11.95 9.70 33.31
CA ILE A 96 -10.69 9.23 32.72
C ILE A 96 -9.48 10.03 33.23
N SER A 97 -9.64 11.34 33.46
CA SER A 97 -8.58 12.21 33.99
C SER A 97 -8.02 11.66 35.32
N ASN A 98 -8.91 11.24 36.23
CA ASN A 98 -8.51 10.77 37.57
C ASN A 98 -7.69 9.47 37.56
N MET A 99 -7.86 8.58 36.57
CA MET A 99 -7.11 7.32 36.49
C MET A 99 -5.65 7.51 36.06
N LEU A 100 -5.31 8.67 35.48
CA LEU A 100 -4.01 8.90 34.84
C LEU A 100 -3.23 10.06 35.49
N THR A 101 -3.68 10.50 36.68
CA THR A 101 -3.06 11.54 37.52
C THR A 101 -1.70 11.14 38.13
N GLY A 102 -1.37 9.86 38.18
CA GLY A 102 -0.08 9.38 38.72
C GLY A 102 1.13 9.58 37.78
N PHE A 103 0.91 9.90 36.50
CA PHE A 103 1.97 9.96 35.50
C PHE A 103 2.40 11.42 35.23
N LYS A 104 3.47 11.87 35.88
CA LYS A 104 4.06 13.20 35.63
C LYS A 104 4.86 13.20 34.32
N VAL A 105 4.21 13.57 33.21
CA VAL A 105 4.87 13.77 31.91
C VAL A 105 5.50 15.16 31.84
N SER A 106 6.77 15.25 31.44
CA SER A 106 7.48 16.54 31.27
C SER A 106 6.92 17.33 30.08
N LYS A 107 6.75 18.64 30.22
CA LYS A 107 6.24 19.52 29.14
C LYS A 107 7.10 19.45 27.87
N LYS A 108 8.43 19.31 27.98
CA LYS A 108 9.31 19.15 26.81
C LYS A 108 8.97 17.89 26.01
N PHE A 109 8.60 16.82 26.71
CA PHE A 109 8.17 15.56 26.10
C PHE A 109 6.83 15.72 25.36
N VAL A 110 5.90 16.50 25.92
CA VAL A 110 4.63 16.86 25.26
C VAL A 110 4.87 17.59 23.94
N TYR A 111 5.68 18.65 23.95
CA TYR A 111 6.01 19.40 22.74
C TYR A 111 6.68 18.52 21.69
N ALA A 112 7.56 17.61 22.11
CA ALA A 112 8.19 16.65 21.21
C ALA A 112 7.17 15.69 20.57
N ILE A 113 6.22 15.15 21.34
CA ILE A 113 5.15 14.27 20.83
C ILE A 113 4.28 15.00 19.79
N VAL A 114 3.88 16.24 20.07
CA VAL A 114 3.05 17.03 19.17
C VAL A 114 3.81 17.33 17.88
N PHE A 115 5.07 17.75 17.99
CA PHE A 115 5.94 18.00 16.84
C PHE A 115 6.14 16.73 15.98
N LEU A 116 6.39 15.58 16.61
CA LEU A 116 6.54 14.30 15.95
C LEU A 116 5.27 13.90 15.20
N GLY A 117 4.09 14.15 15.81
CA GLY A 117 2.80 13.96 15.16
C GLY A 117 2.63 14.78 13.89
N ILE A 118 2.90 16.08 13.97
CA ILE A 118 2.82 17.00 12.82
C ILE A 118 3.77 16.54 11.71
N MET A 119 5.02 16.20 12.06
CA MET A 119 5.99 15.68 11.10
C MET A 119 5.49 14.38 10.44
N THR A 120 4.90 13.47 11.21
CA THR A 120 4.39 12.19 10.68
C THR A 120 3.27 12.42 9.68
N VAL A 121 2.31 13.30 9.97
CA VAL A 121 1.24 13.66 9.03
C VAL A 121 1.82 14.26 7.75
N PHE A 122 2.79 15.17 7.88
CA PHE A 122 3.46 15.78 6.73
C PHE A 122 4.22 14.75 5.88
N GLN A 123 4.95 13.84 6.51
CA GLN A 123 5.66 12.73 5.84
C GLN A 123 4.68 11.86 5.04
N VAL A 124 3.53 11.54 5.61
CA VAL A 124 2.50 10.73 4.93
C VAL A 124 1.95 11.43 3.70
N LEU A 125 1.72 12.76 3.77
CA LEU A 125 1.27 13.55 2.61
C LEU A 125 2.33 13.55 1.48
N LEU A 126 3.60 13.76 1.83
CA LEU A 126 4.70 13.72 0.86
C LEU A 126 4.85 12.34 0.21
N LEU A 127 4.84 11.27 1.02
CA LEU A 127 4.94 9.89 0.50
C LEU A 127 3.76 9.56 -0.41
N LYS A 128 2.54 9.95 -0.02
CA LYS A 128 1.34 9.77 -0.84
C LYS A 128 1.48 10.49 -2.19
N GLN A 129 1.98 11.72 -2.19
CA GLN A 129 2.19 12.48 -3.42
C GLN A 129 3.26 11.83 -4.31
N TYR A 130 4.37 11.38 -3.73
CA TYR A 130 5.45 10.72 -4.45
C TYR A 130 4.99 9.41 -5.10
N PHE A 131 4.31 8.54 -4.34
CA PHE A 131 3.82 7.27 -4.87
C PHE A 131 2.69 7.44 -5.89
N ASN A 132 1.78 8.39 -5.69
CA ASN A 132 0.76 8.70 -6.70
C ASN A 132 1.39 9.12 -8.04
N LYS A 133 2.46 9.92 -8.04
CA LYS A 133 3.17 10.29 -9.27
C LYS A 133 3.87 9.11 -9.96
N ARG A 134 4.32 8.11 -9.19
CA ARG A 134 5.06 6.96 -9.72
C ARG A 134 4.14 5.85 -10.25
N PHE A 135 2.93 5.73 -9.71
CA PHE A 135 1.99 4.65 -10.04
C PHE A 135 0.76 5.10 -10.84
N GLN A 136 0.68 6.38 -11.23
CA GLN A 136 -0.22 6.81 -12.29
C GLN A 136 0.32 6.32 -13.64
N VAL A 137 -0.26 5.23 -14.14
CA VAL A 137 -0.32 4.91 -15.58
C VAL A 137 -1.53 5.64 -16.16
#